data_AF-A0A352JYD9-F1
#
_entry.id   AF-A0A352JYD9-F1
#
_cell.length_a   1.000
_cell.length_b   1.000
_cell.length_c   1.000
_cell.angle_alpha   90.00
_cell.angle_beta   90.00
_cell.angle_gamma   90.00
#
_symmetry.space_group_name_H-M   'P 1'
#
loop_
_entity.id
_entity.type
_entity.pdbx_description
1 polymer ?
#
loop_
_entity_poly.entity_id
_entity_poly.type
_entity_poly.pdbx_seq_one_letter_code
_entity_poly.pdbx_strand_id
1 'polypeptide(L)'
;LVIARAATADAILNLWLALLFTDIARYLKNPTDSIRLRVFLWFGLGILTKGPVAVLIPAGAFGLWVLLSNQWSLLWQAMASWRAWLLLGAVLTPWLVGVYDAQGLAFFENFILRHNVERFSGNLHGHGGHPLYYLFVMPLVLLPYSGLVLAILLRVREFWHCPVNRFALIWILFVVVLVSLSGTQLPHYVLYSTAPLFVLYARVLPRIAGRFWALPGLFVPGLILALGLFHSMIPEPKHLRDQEQLVILMQLLAHWWWPLVLATTSLMLLALIALLAPGWRLSQRLIAMGGVQLACIALIILPIISEARQRPLKEAAMIAKEAEASVVSQGIRMPSFSFYRQAITPETAPVEGQWVLISVTRLHELKALNVPLEIQAAGPGWRLIALLGPRTI
;
A
#
# COMPACT_ATOMS: atom_id res chain seq x y z
N LEU A 1 4.31 8.70 1.89
CA LEU A 1 5.34 8.58 0.84
C LEU A 1 5.34 7.23 0.16
N VAL A 2 5.46 6.11 0.90
CA VAL A 2 5.63 4.76 0.32
C VAL A 2 4.56 4.42 -0.72
N ILE A 3 3.27 4.54 -0.38
CA ILE A 3 2.18 4.24 -1.33
C ILE A 3 2.16 5.20 -2.52
N ALA A 4 2.51 6.47 -2.33
CA ALA A 4 2.58 7.46 -3.41
C ALA A 4 3.75 7.22 -4.39
N ARG A 5 4.74 6.40 -4.02
CA ARG A 5 5.88 6.01 -4.86
C ARG A 5 5.86 4.54 -5.28
N ALA A 6 4.95 3.76 -4.73
CA ALA A 6 4.75 2.38 -5.12
C ALA A 6 3.93 2.33 -6.42
N ALA A 7 4.33 1.48 -7.36
CA ALA A 7 3.59 1.22 -8.59
C ALA A 7 2.30 0.42 -8.29
N THR A 8 1.33 1.10 -7.69
CA THR A 8 0.05 0.54 -7.24
C THR A 8 -1.08 1.51 -7.56
N ALA A 9 -2.28 0.98 -7.82
CA ALA A 9 -3.48 1.79 -8.06
C ALA A 9 -3.95 2.57 -6.81
N ASP A 10 -3.42 2.23 -5.62
CA ASP A 10 -3.84 2.77 -4.33
C ASP A 10 -3.58 4.28 -4.15
N ALA A 11 -2.50 4.81 -4.71
CA ALA A 11 -2.22 6.23 -4.65
C ALA A 11 -3.27 7.04 -5.44
N ILE A 12 -3.60 6.57 -6.65
CA ILE A 12 -4.59 7.19 -7.53
C ILE A 12 -5.99 7.05 -6.92
N LEU A 13 -6.33 5.88 -6.36
CA LEU A 13 -7.60 5.71 -5.66
C LEU A 13 -7.73 6.68 -4.47
N ASN A 14 -6.67 6.86 -3.67
CA ASN A 14 -6.69 7.80 -2.55
C ASN A 14 -6.93 9.25 -3.01
N LEU A 15 -6.43 9.65 -4.18
CA LEU A 15 -6.75 10.95 -4.77
C LEU A 15 -8.25 11.09 -5.03
N TRP A 16 -8.87 10.09 -5.67
CA TRP A 16 -10.30 10.11 -5.94
C TRP A 16 -11.14 10.11 -4.67
N LEU A 17 -10.75 9.32 -3.66
CA LEU A 17 -11.42 9.30 -2.36
C LEU A 17 -11.29 10.65 -1.63
N ALA A 18 -10.16 11.34 -1.75
CA ALA A 18 -9.98 12.68 -1.18
C ALA A 18 -10.88 13.72 -1.86
N LEU A 19 -10.99 13.67 -3.19
CA LEU A 19 -11.89 14.54 -3.95
C LEU A 19 -13.36 14.23 -3.64
N LEU A 20 -13.73 12.95 -3.57
CA LEU A 20 -15.07 12.49 -3.20
C LEU A 20 -15.45 12.97 -1.80
N PHE A 21 -14.60 12.73 -0.80
CA PHE A 21 -14.84 13.21 0.55
C PHE A 21 -15.02 14.74 0.58
N THR A 22 -14.14 15.48 -0.10
CA THR A 22 -14.19 16.95 -0.11
C THR A 22 -15.45 17.49 -0.78
N ASP A 23 -15.83 16.98 -1.94
CA ASP A 23 -17.00 17.46 -2.67
C ASP A 23 -18.32 16.96 -2.04
N ILE A 24 -18.37 15.75 -1.47
CA ILE A 24 -19.52 15.33 -0.65
C ILE A 24 -19.65 16.23 0.59
N ALA A 25 -18.54 16.55 1.27
CA ALA A 25 -18.57 17.47 2.41
C ALA A 25 -19.03 18.90 2.03
N ARG A 26 -18.73 19.37 0.80
CA ARG A 26 -19.26 20.62 0.25
C ARG A 26 -20.74 20.50 -0.06
N TYR A 27 -21.17 19.39 -0.67
CA TYR A 27 -22.57 19.11 -0.97
C TYR A 27 -23.44 19.13 0.28
N LEU A 28 -22.95 18.56 1.38
CA LEU A 28 -23.63 18.58 2.69
C LEU A 28 -23.91 20.00 3.23
N LYS A 29 -23.11 21.00 2.82
CA LYS A 29 -23.27 22.39 3.25
C LYS A 29 -24.08 23.21 2.26
N ASN A 30 -23.82 23.03 0.96
CA ASN A 30 -24.45 23.79 -0.10
C ASN A 30 -24.64 22.89 -1.33
N PRO A 31 -25.80 22.23 -1.47
CA PRO A 31 -26.04 21.30 -2.56
C PRO A 31 -26.19 22.05 -3.88
N THR A 32 -25.27 21.82 -4.82
CA THR A 32 -25.33 22.39 -6.17
C THR A 32 -25.13 21.31 -7.22
N ASP A 33 -25.66 21.53 -8.44
CA ASP A 33 -25.52 20.57 -9.53
C ASP A 33 -24.06 20.38 -9.96
N SER A 34 -23.26 21.45 -9.96
CA SER A 34 -21.81 21.38 -10.25
C SER A 34 -21.08 20.43 -9.29
N ILE A 35 -21.43 20.45 -7.99
CA ILE A 35 -20.84 19.51 -7.03
C ILE A 35 -21.26 18.06 -7.34
N ARG A 36 -22.54 17.82 -7.68
CA ARG A 36 -23.02 16.48 -8.07
C ARG A 36 -22.27 15.95 -9.29
N LEU A 37 -22.09 16.76 -10.33
CA LEU A 37 -21.34 16.39 -11.52
C LEU A 37 -19.90 15.99 -11.19
N ARG A 38 -19.20 16.78 -10.35
CA ARG A 38 -17.84 16.42 -9.91
C ARG A 38 -17.81 15.13 -9.12
N VAL A 39 -18.74 14.92 -8.19
CA VAL A 39 -18.83 13.66 -7.42
C VAL A 39 -19.00 12.45 -8.34
N PHE A 40 -19.88 12.53 -9.34
CA PHE A 40 -20.09 11.44 -10.31
C PHE A 40 -18.88 11.24 -11.22
N LEU A 41 -18.19 12.31 -11.62
CA LEU A 41 -16.92 12.21 -12.34
C LEU A 41 -15.87 11.46 -11.51
N TRP A 42 -15.71 11.81 -10.22
CA TRP A 42 -14.77 11.13 -9.33
C TRP A 42 -15.14 9.67 -9.08
N PHE A 43 -16.44 9.34 -8.99
CA PHE A 43 -16.89 7.95 -8.96
C PHE A 43 -16.47 7.19 -10.23
N GLY A 44 -16.70 7.77 -11.41
CA GLY A 44 -16.30 7.14 -12.69
C GLY A 44 -14.81 6.87 -12.77
N LEU A 45 -13.98 7.88 -12.48
CA LEU A 45 -12.52 7.74 -12.47
C LEU A 45 -12.02 6.76 -11.40
N GLY A 46 -12.68 6.74 -10.23
CA GLY A 46 -12.42 5.78 -9.17
C GLY A 46 -12.70 4.33 -9.59
N ILE A 47 -13.84 4.09 -10.25
CA ILE A 47 -14.21 2.77 -10.78
C ILE A 47 -13.17 2.31 -11.82
N LEU A 48 -12.76 3.18 -12.74
CA LEU A 48 -11.72 2.85 -13.72
C LEU A 48 -10.35 2.56 -13.07
N THR A 49 -10.10 3.12 -11.88
CA THR A 49 -8.83 2.93 -11.17
C THR A 49 -8.79 1.61 -10.38
N LYS A 50 -9.82 1.34 -9.58
CA LYS A 50 -9.81 0.18 -8.66
C LYS A 50 -11.18 -0.50 -8.50
N GLY A 51 -12.09 -0.27 -9.42
CA GLY A 51 -13.38 -0.94 -9.46
C GLY A 51 -14.34 -0.52 -8.35
N PRO A 52 -15.25 -1.42 -7.92
CA PRO A 52 -16.39 -1.09 -7.07
C PRO A 52 -16.05 -0.47 -5.71
N VAL A 53 -14.86 -0.74 -5.16
CA VAL A 53 -14.44 -0.20 -3.86
C VAL A 53 -14.44 1.34 -3.84
N ALA A 54 -14.18 1.96 -4.99
CA ALA A 54 -14.19 3.41 -5.16
C ALA A 54 -15.58 4.02 -4.98
N VAL A 55 -16.64 3.24 -5.18
CA VAL A 55 -18.03 3.63 -4.90
C VAL A 55 -18.42 3.21 -3.49
N LEU A 56 -18.13 1.97 -3.12
CA LEU A 56 -18.56 1.36 -1.87
C LEU A 56 -18.19 2.20 -0.64
N ILE A 57 -16.94 2.69 -0.58
CA ILE A 57 -16.46 3.51 0.54
C ILE A 57 -17.25 4.83 0.67
N PRO A 58 -17.22 5.73 -0.32
CA PRO A 58 -17.94 7.00 -0.26
C PRO A 58 -19.46 6.85 -0.15
N ALA A 59 -20.07 5.98 -0.96
CA ALA A 59 -21.50 5.79 -0.99
C ALA A 59 -22.00 5.11 0.30
N GLY A 60 -21.28 4.12 0.81
CA GLY A 60 -21.57 3.48 2.09
C GLY A 60 -21.46 4.44 3.26
N ALA A 61 -20.37 5.21 3.33
CA ALA A 61 -20.20 6.24 4.35
C ALA A 61 -21.29 7.33 4.26
N PHE A 62 -21.64 7.79 3.06
CA PHE A 62 -22.69 8.79 2.85
C PHE A 62 -24.07 8.24 3.19
N GLY A 63 -24.40 7.01 2.79
CA GLY A 63 -25.65 6.34 3.13
C GLY A 63 -25.81 6.14 4.64
N LEU A 64 -24.77 5.70 5.34
CA LEU A 64 -24.78 5.62 6.81
C LEU A 64 -24.94 6.99 7.46
N TRP A 65 -24.29 8.03 6.93
CA TRP A 65 -24.50 9.39 7.41
C TRP A 65 -25.93 9.86 7.19
N VAL A 66 -26.54 9.59 6.03
CA VAL A 66 -27.94 9.91 5.74
C VAL A 66 -28.87 9.22 6.73
N LEU A 67 -28.66 7.91 6.96
CA LEU A 67 -29.42 7.11 7.91
C LEU A 67 -29.35 7.68 9.33
N LEU A 68 -28.14 7.92 9.85
CA LEU A 68 -27.92 8.41 11.22
C LEU A 68 -28.29 9.88 11.40
N SER A 69 -28.39 10.65 10.32
CA SER A 69 -28.74 12.06 10.34
C SER A 69 -30.21 12.33 10.00
N ASN A 70 -30.95 11.30 9.57
CA ASN A 70 -32.28 11.39 8.96
C ASN A 70 -32.35 12.41 7.79
N GLN A 71 -31.37 12.37 6.90
CA GLN A 71 -31.21 13.35 5.80
C GLN A 71 -31.55 12.76 4.43
N TRP A 72 -32.65 12.01 4.33
CA TRP A 72 -33.05 11.30 3.11
C TRP A 72 -33.31 12.23 1.92
N SER A 73 -33.79 13.45 2.18
CA SER A 73 -33.99 14.46 1.13
C SER A 73 -32.69 14.79 0.39
N LEU A 74 -31.56 14.89 1.10
CA LEU A 74 -30.24 15.14 0.50
C LEU A 74 -29.78 13.97 -0.38
N LEU A 75 -30.08 12.72 0.01
CA LEU A 75 -29.77 11.54 -0.79
C LEU A 75 -30.53 11.56 -2.11
N TRP A 76 -31.85 11.76 -2.05
CA TRP A 76 -32.68 11.79 -3.25
C TRP A 76 -32.30 12.95 -4.18
N GLN A 77 -31.99 14.12 -3.62
CA GLN A 77 -31.46 15.25 -4.39
C GLN A 77 -30.09 14.96 -5.02
N ALA A 78 -29.24 14.14 -4.38
CA ALA A 78 -27.94 13.77 -4.92
C ALA A 78 -28.11 12.83 -6.13
N MET A 79 -29.09 11.93 -6.08
CA MET A 79 -29.38 10.95 -7.13
C MET A 79 -30.22 11.52 -8.29
N ALA A 80 -30.95 12.62 -8.08
CA ALA A 80 -31.89 13.18 -9.06
C ALA A 80 -31.24 13.82 -10.31
N SER A 81 -29.91 14.03 -10.33
CA SER A 81 -29.25 14.69 -11.46
C SER A 81 -29.00 13.71 -12.62
N TRP A 82 -29.88 13.71 -13.62
CA TRP A 82 -29.70 12.91 -14.84
C TRP A 82 -28.39 13.22 -15.57
N ARG A 83 -27.93 14.47 -15.55
CA ARG A 83 -26.65 14.90 -16.14
C ARG A 83 -25.47 14.21 -15.48
N ALA A 84 -25.54 14.00 -14.17
CA ALA A 84 -24.49 13.31 -13.41
C ALA A 84 -24.42 11.83 -13.78
N TRP A 85 -25.57 11.16 -13.96
CA TRP A 85 -25.63 9.79 -14.46
C TRP A 85 -25.11 9.65 -15.88
N LEU A 86 -25.48 10.56 -16.78
CA LEU A 86 -24.96 10.57 -18.14
C LEU A 86 -23.44 10.79 -18.17
N LEU A 87 -22.92 11.69 -17.33
CA LEU A 87 -21.48 11.90 -17.22
C LEU A 87 -20.77 10.62 -16.75
N LEU A 88 -21.29 9.95 -15.72
CA LEU A 88 -20.75 8.69 -15.24
C LEU A 88 -20.75 7.62 -16.35
N GLY A 89 -21.87 7.48 -17.05
CA GLY A 89 -21.98 6.57 -18.20
C GLY A 89 -20.93 6.90 -19.26
N ALA A 90 -20.86 8.16 -19.71
CA ALA A 90 -19.91 8.61 -20.73
C ALA A 90 -18.45 8.34 -20.36
N VAL A 91 -18.09 8.43 -19.07
CA VAL A 91 -16.73 8.12 -18.59
C VAL A 91 -16.45 6.61 -18.60
N LEU A 92 -17.41 5.79 -18.20
CA LEU A 92 -17.22 4.34 -18.07
C LEU A 92 -17.34 3.58 -19.40
N THR A 93 -18.27 4.00 -20.26
CA THR A 93 -18.64 3.28 -21.48
C THR A 93 -17.45 2.96 -22.39
N PRO A 94 -16.51 3.87 -22.68
CA PRO A 94 -15.39 3.57 -23.59
C PRO A 94 -14.54 2.38 -23.12
N TRP A 95 -14.24 2.32 -21.82
CA TRP A 95 -13.47 1.23 -21.25
C TRP A 95 -14.27 -0.08 -21.23
N LEU A 96 -15.55 -0.01 -20.83
CA LEU A 96 -16.42 -1.18 -20.80
C LEU A 96 -16.58 -1.82 -22.19
N VAL A 97 -16.79 -1.00 -23.22
CA VAL A 97 -16.89 -1.47 -24.61
C VAL A 97 -15.56 -2.07 -25.08
N GLY A 98 -14.43 -1.40 -24.85
CA GLY A 98 -13.12 -1.90 -25.29
C GLY A 98 -12.73 -3.22 -24.63
N VAL A 99 -13.04 -3.40 -23.34
CA VAL A 99 -12.78 -4.66 -22.63
C VAL A 99 -13.71 -5.77 -23.11
N TYR A 100 -14.99 -5.46 -23.34
CA TYR A 100 -15.94 -6.41 -23.88
C TYR A 100 -15.51 -6.90 -25.27
N ASP A 101 -15.08 -6.00 -26.15
CA ASP A 101 -14.61 -6.35 -27.50
C ASP A 101 -13.36 -7.25 -27.45
N ALA A 102 -12.43 -6.97 -26.53
CA ALA A 102 -11.19 -7.73 -26.41
C ALA A 102 -11.31 -9.09 -25.70
N GLN A 103 -12.21 -9.23 -24.72
CA GLN A 103 -12.23 -10.38 -23.81
C GLN A 103 -13.63 -10.97 -23.55
N GLY A 104 -14.68 -10.37 -24.11
CA GLY A 104 -16.06 -10.81 -23.97
C GLY A 104 -16.61 -10.72 -22.54
N LEU A 105 -17.76 -11.36 -22.32
CA LEU A 105 -18.46 -11.38 -21.02
C LEU A 105 -17.68 -12.11 -19.93
N ALA A 106 -16.85 -13.09 -20.31
CA ALA A 106 -16.08 -13.90 -19.37
C ALA A 106 -15.12 -13.06 -18.51
N PHE A 107 -14.65 -11.91 -19.02
CA PHE A 107 -13.86 -10.98 -18.22
C PHE A 107 -14.66 -10.42 -17.04
N PHE A 108 -15.91 -9.98 -17.27
CA PHE A 108 -16.73 -9.34 -16.24
C PHE A 108 -17.15 -10.32 -15.16
N GLU A 109 -17.49 -11.56 -15.52
CA GLU A 109 -17.77 -12.62 -14.56
C GLU A 109 -16.56 -12.83 -13.63
N ASN A 110 -15.37 -13.02 -14.20
CA ASN A 110 -14.15 -13.21 -13.40
C ASN A 110 -13.77 -11.95 -12.59
N PHE A 111 -13.92 -10.75 -13.16
CA PHE A 111 -13.60 -9.49 -12.51
C PHE A 111 -14.51 -9.19 -11.32
N ILE A 112 -15.83 -9.32 -11.49
CA ILE A 112 -16.81 -9.02 -10.45
C ILE A 112 -16.85 -10.14 -9.41
N LEU A 113 -17.00 -11.41 -9.82
CA LEU A 113 -17.11 -12.53 -8.89
C LEU A 113 -15.77 -12.86 -8.23
N ARG A 114 -14.74 -13.24 -9.01
CA ARG A 114 -13.50 -13.76 -8.42
C ARG A 114 -12.62 -12.69 -7.79
N HIS A 115 -12.46 -11.54 -8.46
CA HIS A 115 -11.50 -10.53 -8.01
C HIS A 115 -12.04 -9.55 -6.96
N ASN A 116 -13.36 -9.41 -6.85
CA ASN A 116 -14.00 -8.52 -5.87
C ASN A 116 -14.79 -9.29 -4.81
N VAL A 117 -15.76 -10.14 -5.22
CA VAL A 117 -16.63 -10.85 -4.27
C VAL A 117 -15.88 -11.97 -3.53
N GLU A 118 -15.27 -12.92 -4.25
CA GLU A 118 -14.51 -14.02 -3.63
C GLU A 118 -13.28 -13.53 -2.86
N ARG A 119 -12.69 -12.39 -3.25
CA ARG A 119 -11.58 -11.80 -2.49
C ARG A 119 -12.04 -11.15 -1.18
N PHE A 120 -13.28 -10.67 -1.14
CA PHE A 120 -13.90 -10.12 0.07
C PHE A 120 -14.43 -11.22 0.98
N SER A 121 -15.07 -12.26 0.41
CA SER A 121 -15.72 -13.36 1.15
C SER A 121 -14.82 -14.57 1.42
N GLY A 122 -13.77 -14.77 0.64
CA GLY A 122 -12.93 -15.97 0.65
C GLY A 122 -11.54 -15.77 1.25
N ASN A 123 -11.08 -16.77 2.00
CA ASN A 123 -9.70 -16.93 2.47
C ASN A 123 -8.79 -17.40 1.33
N LEU A 124 -8.60 -16.58 0.28
CA LEU A 124 -7.80 -16.95 -0.90
C LEU A 124 -6.32 -17.30 -0.61
N HIS A 125 -5.80 -17.02 0.59
CA HIS A 125 -4.37 -17.17 0.93
C HIS A 125 -4.08 -17.96 2.22
N GLY A 126 -5.03 -18.73 2.77
CA GLY A 126 -4.77 -19.62 3.93
C GLY A 126 -4.53 -18.93 5.29
N HIS A 127 -4.46 -17.60 5.32
CA HIS A 127 -4.49 -16.78 6.54
C HIS A 127 -5.60 -15.74 6.39
N GLY A 128 -6.77 -16.01 6.98
CA GLY A 128 -7.88 -15.06 7.01
C GLY A 128 -7.48 -13.81 7.79
N GLY A 129 -7.97 -12.65 7.33
CA GLY A 129 -7.82 -11.40 8.07
C GLY A 129 -8.34 -11.50 9.51
N HIS A 130 -7.66 -10.87 10.46
CA HIS A 130 -8.11 -10.80 11.84
C HIS A 130 -8.92 -9.52 12.07
N PRO A 131 -10.13 -9.55 12.68
CA PRO A 131 -10.95 -8.35 12.87
C PRO A 131 -10.23 -7.20 13.60
N LEU A 132 -9.31 -7.55 14.52
CA LEU A 132 -8.49 -6.58 15.27
C LEU A 132 -7.21 -6.14 14.54
N TYR A 133 -6.94 -6.60 13.32
CA TYR A 133 -5.72 -6.27 12.58
C TYR A 133 -5.49 -4.75 12.47
N TYR A 134 -6.50 -4.00 12.04
CA TYR A 134 -6.37 -2.55 11.89
C TYR A 134 -6.35 -1.79 13.20
N LEU A 135 -6.77 -2.38 14.33
CA LEU A 135 -6.60 -1.77 15.65
C LEU A 135 -5.11 -1.53 15.96
N PHE A 136 -4.25 -2.47 15.56
CA PHE A 136 -2.80 -2.38 15.77
C PHE A 136 -2.06 -1.76 14.59
N VAL A 137 -2.52 -2.00 13.35
CA VAL A 137 -1.83 -1.54 12.14
C VAL A 137 -2.12 -0.07 11.82
N MET A 138 -3.34 0.42 12.06
CA MET A 138 -3.70 1.81 11.77
C MET A 138 -2.82 2.82 12.52
N PRO A 139 -2.56 2.68 13.85
CA PRO A 139 -1.65 3.57 14.54
C PRO A 139 -0.23 3.62 13.95
N LEU A 140 0.26 2.50 13.41
CA LEU A 140 1.58 2.41 12.78
C LEU A 140 1.61 3.10 11.41
N VAL A 141 0.56 2.92 10.61
CA VAL A 141 0.43 3.53 9.28
C VAL A 141 0.25 5.06 9.37
N LEU A 142 -0.36 5.55 10.45
CA LEU A 142 -0.65 6.97 10.66
C LEU A 142 0.44 7.73 11.43
N LEU A 143 1.59 7.10 11.73
CA LEU A 143 2.70 7.78 12.38
C LEU A 143 3.16 9.01 11.56
N PRO A 144 3.55 10.12 12.22
CA PRO A 144 3.58 10.35 13.67
C PRO A 144 2.23 10.81 14.26
N TYR A 145 1.20 10.95 13.43
CA TYR A 145 -0.08 11.59 13.77
C TYR A 145 -1.08 10.66 14.47
N SER A 146 -0.72 9.41 14.76
CA SER A 146 -1.62 8.43 15.40
C SER A 146 -2.16 8.90 16.75
N GLY A 147 -1.39 9.69 17.51
CA GLY A 147 -1.86 10.33 18.73
C GLY A 147 -3.08 11.25 18.51
N LEU A 148 -3.16 11.92 17.35
CA LEU A 148 -4.31 12.76 17.01
C LEU A 148 -5.59 11.94 16.80
N VAL A 149 -5.48 10.69 16.32
CA VAL A 149 -6.63 9.78 16.21
C VAL A 149 -7.21 9.52 17.59
N LEU A 150 -6.35 9.21 18.57
CA LEU A 150 -6.78 9.00 19.95
C LEU A 150 -7.41 10.27 20.54
N ALA A 151 -6.82 11.44 20.29
CA ALA A 151 -7.40 12.72 20.72
C ALA A 151 -8.81 12.96 20.15
N ILE A 152 -9.04 12.59 18.88
CA ILE A 152 -10.36 12.67 18.23
C ILE A 152 -11.33 11.68 18.89
N LEU A 153 -10.92 10.43 19.12
CA LEU A 153 -11.77 9.40 19.71
C LEU A 153 -12.23 9.77 21.12
N LEU A 154 -11.31 10.29 21.96
CA LEU A 154 -11.64 10.76 23.31
C LEU A 154 -12.62 11.94 23.32
N ARG A 155 -12.73 12.67 22.20
CA ARG A 155 -13.58 13.86 22.03
C ARG A 155 -14.65 13.68 20.96
N VAL A 156 -15.01 12.44 20.62
CA VAL A 156 -15.89 12.13 19.49
C VAL A 156 -17.23 12.88 19.54
N ARG A 157 -17.78 13.06 20.75
CA ARG A 157 -19.04 13.79 21.00
C ARG A 157 -18.96 15.25 20.55
N GLU A 158 -17.82 15.92 20.73
CA GLU A 158 -17.61 17.31 20.30
C GLU A 158 -17.68 17.48 18.78
N PHE A 159 -17.26 16.45 18.05
CA PHE A 159 -17.22 16.47 16.59
C PHE A 159 -18.57 16.09 15.98
N TRP A 160 -19.42 15.36 16.71
CA TRP A 160 -20.67 14.80 16.17
C TRP A 160 -21.71 15.83 15.73
N HIS A 161 -21.75 17.00 16.37
CA HIS A 161 -22.76 18.02 16.07
C HIS A 161 -22.59 18.67 14.69
N CYS A 162 -21.36 18.79 14.18
CA CYS A 162 -21.13 19.38 12.87
C CYS A 162 -21.35 18.31 11.77
N PRO A 163 -22.24 18.55 10.78
CA PRO A 163 -22.55 17.59 9.71
C PRO A 163 -21.33 16.98 9.02
N VAL A 164 -20.35 17.81 8.68
CA VAL A 164 -19.11 17.41 7.97
C VAL A 164 -18.18 16.61 8.88
N ASN A 165 -18.07 16.97 10.15
CA ASN A 165 -17.25 16.22 11.10
C ASN A 165 -17.87 14.84 11.39
N ARG A 166 -19.19 14.79 11.55
CA ARG A 166 -19.93 13.53 11.68
C ARG A 166 -19.74 12.64 10.46
N PHE A 167 -19.82 13.21 9.26
CA PHE A 167 -19.53 12.48 8.01
C PHE A 167 -18.10 11.95 7.98
N ALA A 168 -17.11 12.75 8.39
CA ALA A 168 -15.72 12.30 8.50
C ALA A 168 -15.54 11.13 9.47
N LEU A 169 -16.16 11.20 10.67
CA LEU A 169 -16.14 10.12 11.64
C LEU A 169 -16.77 8.83 11.09
N ILE A 170 -17.94 8.95 10.47
CA ILE A 170 -18.65 7.81 9.86
C ILE A 170 -17.83 7.20 8.73
N TRP A 171 -17.19 8.01 7.88
CA TRP A 171 -16.32 7.50 6.82
C TRP A 171 -15.13 6.74 7.39
N ILE A 172 -14.44 7.28 8.39
CA ILE A 172 -13.30 6.61 9.03
C ILE A 172 -13.75 5.27 9.61
N LEU A 173 -14.86 5.26 10.36
CA LEU A 173 -15.43 4.06 10.94
C LEU A 173 -15.82 3.05 9.85
N PHE A 174 -16.48 3.50 8.79
CA PHE A 174 -16.90 2.65 7.68
C PHE A 174 -15.70 2.00 7.01
N VAL A 175 -14.64 2.76 6.70
CA VAL A 175 -13.41 2.22 6.13
C VAL A 175 -12.83 1.17 7.06
N VAL A 176 -12.60 1.49 8.34
CA VAL A 176 -11.98 0.58 9.32
C VAL A 176 -12.79 -0.72 9.45
N VAL A 177 -14.12 -0.62 9.60
CA VAL A 177 -15.01 -1.79 9.68
C VAL A 177 -14.95 -2.61 8.39
N LEU A 178 -15.09 -1.96 7.23
CA LEU A 178 -15.08 -2.63 5.93
C LEU A 178 -13.77 -3.40 5.72
N VAL A 179 -12.62 -2.78 6.00
CA VAL A 179 -11.32 -3.41 5.77
C VAL A 179 -11.00 -4.47 6.84
N SER A 180 -11.48 -4.29 8.08
CA SER A 180 -11.34 -5.31 9.14
C SER A 180 -12.15 -6.57 8.85
N LEU A 181 -13.28 -6.44 8.15
CA LEU A 181 -14.14 -7.57 7.77
C LEU A 181 -13.74 -8.22 6.42
N SER A 182 -12.76 -7.66 5.71
CA SER A 182 -12.26 -8.21 4.45
C SER A 182 -11.39 -9.45 4.67
N GLY A 183 -11.61 -10.51 3.89
CA GLY A 183 -10.78 -11.72 3.92
C GLY A 183 -9.30 -11.44 3.61
N THR A 184 -9.02 -10.48 2.73
CA THR A 184 -7.66 -9.98 2.46
C THR A 184 -7.42 -8.65 3.17
N GLN A 185 -6.44 -8.60 4.08
CA GLN A 185 -6.06 -7.38 4.80
C GLN A 185 -4.66 -6.91 4.38
N LEU A 186 -4.57 -5.68 3.85
CA LEU A 186 -3.30 -5.03 3.51
C LEU A 186 -3.12 -3.78 4.38
N PRO A 187 -1.91 -3.52 4.94
CA PRO A 187 -1.70 -2.42 5.86
C PRO A 187 -2.20 -1.06 5.35
N HIS A 188 -2.07 -0.82 4.05
CA HIS A 188 -2.37 0.48 3.44
C HIS A 188 -3.86 0.74 3.18
N TYR A 189 -4.77 -0.24 3.33
CA TYR A 189 -6.20 0.02 3.08
C TYR A 189 -6.80 1.04 4.05
N VAL A 190 -6.23 1.18 5.25
CA VAL A 190 -6.68 2.22 6.18
C VAL A 190 -6.40 3.64 5.65
N LEU A 191 -5.51 3.80 4.66
CA LEU A 191 -5.24 5.10 4.04
C LEU A 191 -6.45 5.68 3.30
N TYR A 192 -7.45 4.85 2.97
CA TYR A 192 -8.72 5.31 2.40
C TYR A 192 -9.52 6.23 3.36
N SER A 193 -9.09 6.32 4.62
CA SER A 193 -9.63 7.24 5.63
C SER A 193 -8.81 8.54 5.81
N THR A 194 -7.73 8.74 5.04
CA THR A 194 -6.81 9.88 5.21
C THR A 194 -7.46 11.25 5.01
N ALA A 195 -8.30 11.40 3.98
CA ALA A 195 -8.99 12.67 3.72
C ALA A 195 -9.88 13.14 4.89
N PRO A 196 -10.82 12.30 5.41
CA PRO A 196 -11.57 12.68 6.60
C PRO A 196 -10.69 12.85 7.85
N LEU A 197 -9.65 12.02 8.02
CA LEU A 197 -8.70 12.16 9.12
C LEU A 197 -8.01 13.51 9.11
N PHE A 198 -7.53 13.99 7.96
CA PHE A 198 -6.84 15.28 7.87
C PHE A 198 -7.76 16.46 8.21
N VAL A 199 -9.04 16.38 7.83
CA VAL A 199 -10.03 17.38 8.25
C VAL A 199 -10.23 17.35 9.76
N LEU A 200 -10.35 16.17 10.38
CA LEU A 200 -10.49 16.08 11.84
C LEU A 200 -9.20 16.48 12.57
N TYR A 201 -8.02 16.17 12.03
CA TYR A 201 -6.73 16.63 12.54
C TYR A 201 -6.66 18.16 12.59
N ALA A 202 -7.04 18.83 11.49
CA ALA A 202 -7.08 20.29 11.46
C ALA A 202 -8.02 20.90 12.50
N ARG A 203 -9.08 20.17 12.91
CA ARG A 203 -10.06 20.63 13.91
C ARG A 203 -9.64 20.33 15.35
N VAL A 204 -8.96 19.20 15.59
CA VAL A 204 -8.51 18.83 16.95
C VAL A 204 -7.23 19.54 17.34
N LEU A 205 -6.32 19.79 16.39
CA LEU A 205 -4.97 20.28 16.66
C LEU A 205 -4.93 21.62 17.44
N PRO A 206 -5.81 22.61 17.18
CA PRO A 206 -5.86 23.84 17.99
C PRO A 206 -6.43 23.65 19.40
N ARG A 207 -7.10 22.52 19.67
CA ARG A 207 -7.80 22.23 20.94
C ARG A 207 -6.97 21.39 21.92
N ILE A 208 -5.80 20.93 21.51
CA ILE A 208 -4.92 20.10 22.33
C ILE A 208 -3.53 20.72 22.39
N ALA A 209 -2.88 20.55 23.54
CA ALA A 209 -1.52 20.96 23.78
C ALA A 209 -0.72 19.81 24.40
N GLY A 210 0.60 19.98 24.46
CA GLY A 210 1.50 19.04 25.10
C GLY A 210 2.22 18.11 24.12
N ARG A 211 3.49 17.84 24.44
CA ARG A 211 4.39 16.99 23.65
C ARG A 211 3.99 15.51 23.62
N PHE A 212 3.14 15.08 24.56
CA PHE A 212 2.64 13.71 24.65
C PHE A 212 2.04 13.22 23.32
N TRP A 213 1.25 14.06 22.66
CA TRP A 213 0.61 13.73 21.37
C TRP A 213 1.59 13.54 20.20
N ALA A 214 2.84 13.98 20.36
CA ALA A 214 3.91 13.81 19.37
C ALA A 214 4.85 12.64 19.68
N LEU A 215 4.68 11.94 20.83
CA LEU A 215 5.50 10.77 21.20
C LEU A 215 5.51 9.65 20.15
N PRO A 216 4.39 9.33 19.45
CA PRO A 216 4.44 8.33 18.38
C PRO A 216 5.47 8.66 17.29
N GLY A 217 5.85 9.93 17.15
CA GLY A 217 6.95 10.35 16.29
C GLY A 217 8.28 9.64 16.55
N LEU A 218 8.55 9.22 17.79
CA LEU A 218 9.79 8.53 18.15
C LEU A 218 9.82 7.07 17.69
N PHE A 219 8.69 6.50 17.27
CA PHE A 219 8.58 5.06 17.02
C PHE A 219 9.54 4.57 15.93
N VAL A 220 9.54 5.20 14.74
CA VAL A 220 10.43 4.77 13.63
C VAL A 220 11.92 4.96 13.95
N PRO A 221 12.42 6.14 14.37
CA PRO A 221 13.84 6.27 14.71
C PRO A 221 14.25 5.38 15.89
N GLY A 222 13.38 5.25 16.90
CA GLY A 222 13.60 4.35 18.03
C GLY A 222 13.65 2.88 17.62
N LEU A 223 12.78 2.45 16.70
CA LEU A 223 12.77 1.08 16.16
C LEU A 223 14.04 0.79 15.37
N ILE A 224 14.50 1.71 14.52
CA ILE A 224 15.75 1.53 13.76
C ILE A 224 16.93 1.43 14.72
N LEU A 225 17.00 2.31 15.74
CA LEU A 225 18.04 2.25 16.76
C LEU A 225 18.00 0.93 17.54
N ALA A 226 16.81 0.49 17.97
CA ALA A 226 16.64 -0.77 18.68
C ALA A 226 17.05 -1.97 17.82
N LEU A 227 16.67 -2.00 16.55
CA LEU A 227 17.12 -3.04 15.62
C LEU A 227 18.64 -3.01 15.46
N GLY A 228 19.26 -1.84 15.38
CA GLY A 228 20.72 -1.71 15.30
C GLY A 228 21.47 -2.18 16.55
N LEU A 229 20.88 -2.02 17.74
CA LEU A 229 21.50 -2.43 19.01
C LEU A 229 21.23 -3.89 19.39
N PHE A 230 20.04 -4.40 19.05
CA PHE A 230 19.54 -5.70 19.52
C PHE A 230 19.36 -6.71 18.38
N HIS A 231 19.99 -6.50 17.21
CA HIS A 231 19.86 -7.42 16.08
C HIS A 231 20.30 -8.85 16.41
N SER A 232 21.25 -9.02 17.34
CA SER A 232 21.74 -10.34 17.81
C SER A 232 20.69 -11.14 18.57
N MET A 233 19.63 -10.49 19.07
CA MET A 233 18.52 -11.15 19.76
C MET A 233 17.41 -11.59 18.79
N ILE A 234 17.51 -11.23 17.50
CA ILE A 234 16.52 -11.62 16.50
C ILE A 234 16.74 -13.10 16.17
N PRO A 235 15.72 -13.97 16.35
CA PRO A 235 15.86 -15.39 16.08
C PRO A 235 16.11 -15.64 14.60
N GLU A 236 16.95 -16.63 14.30
CA GLU A 236 17.22 -17.03 12.93
C GLU A 236 15.94 -17.56 12.25
N PRO A 237 15.65 -17.12 11.02
CA PRO A 237 14.49 -17.61 10.30
C PRO A 237 14.65 -19.08 9.91
N LYS A 238 13.53 -19.81 9.90
CA LYS A 238 13.52 -21.24 9.54
C LYS A 238 13.51 -21.49 8.02
N HIS A 239 12.99 -20.54 7.24
CA HIS A 239 12.89 -20.69 5.79
C HIS A 239 14.18 -20.25 5.11
N LEU A 240 14.71 -21.10 4.21
CA LEU A 240 15.97 -20.87 3.50
C LEU A 240 16.02 -19.51 2.78
N ARG A 241 14.92 -19.09 2.14
CA ARG A 241 14.82 -17.75 1.52
C ARG A 241 15.13 -16.64 2.52
N ASP A 242 14.54 -16.74 3.71
CA ASP A 242 14.63 -15.70 4.72
C ASP A 242 16.01 -15.74 5.40
N GLN A 243 16.66 -16.91 5.46
CA GLN A 243 18.06 -17.05 5.87
C GLN A 243 19.00 -16.36 4.88
N GLU A 244 18.87 -16.64 3.58
CA GLU A 244 19.65 -15.96 2.53
C GLU A 244 19.43 -14.44 2.58
N GLN A 245 18.19 -14.01 2.80
CA GLN A 245 17.87 -12.59 2.95
C GLN A 245 18.55 -11.96 4.16
N LEU A 246 18.60 -12.68 5.29
CA LEU A 246 19.25 -12.21 6.51
C LEU A 246 20.76 -12.08 6.31
N VAL A 247 21.40 -13.03 5.61
CA VAL A 247 22.84 -12.96 5.30
C VAL A 247 23.18 -11.73 4.47
N ILE A 248 22.43 -11.47 3.38
CA ILE A 248 22.63 -10.27 2.56
C ILE A 248 22.42 -9.00 3.38
N LEU A 249 21.38 -8.99 4.22
CA LEU A 249 21.11 -7.85 5.10
C LEU A 249 22.28 -7.60 6.07
N MET A 250 22.81 -8.63 6.71
CA MET A 250 23.94 -8.51 7.65
C MET A 250 25.23 -8.04 6.95
N GLN A 251 25.50 -8.52 5.73
CA GLN A 251 26.61 -8.03 4.92
C GLN A 251 26.48 -6.53 4.59
N LEU A 252 25.27 -6.09 4.21
CA LEU A 252 24.99 -4.68 3.95
C LEU A 252 25.13 -3.82 5.20
N LEU A 253 24.60 -4.28 6.34
CA LEU A 253 24.72 -3.57 7.63
C LEU A 253 26.17 -3.47 8.08
N ALA A 254 26.97 -4.54 7.90
CA ALA A 254 28.40 -4.52 8.20
C ALA A 254 29.18 -3.60 7.25
N HIS A 255 28.82 -3.55 5.98
CA HIS A 255 29.47 -2.66 5.02
C HIS A 255 29.11 -1.18 5.25
N TRP A 256 27.86 -0.90 5.64
CA TRP A 256 27.34 0.45 5.88
C TRP A 256 27.18 0.79 7.37
N TRP A 257 27.98 0.19 8.25
CA TRP A 257 27.78 0.37 9.69
C TRP A 257 27.95 1.83 10.12
N TRP A 258 28.99 2.53 9.65
CA TRP A 258 29.27 3.90 10.10
C TRP A 258 28.24 4.92 9.60
N PRO A 259 27.79 4.95 8.31
CA PRO A 259 26.76 5.89 7.89
C PRO A 259 25.43 5.58 8.54
N LEU A 260 25.10 4.30 8.74
CA LEU A 260 23.84 3.89 9.37
C LEU A 260 23.80 4.29 10.85
N VAL A 261 24.88 4.08 11.60
CA VAL A 261 24.97 4.53 13.00
C VAL A 261 24.85 6.05 13.07
N LEU A 262 25.63 6.79 12.26
CA LEU A 262 25.58 8.25 12.23
C LEU A 262 24.19 8.78 11.86
N ALA A 263 23.58 8.27 10.80
CA ALA A 263 22.24 8.68 10.37
C ALA A 263 21.17 8.36 11.41
N THR A 264 21.18 7.14 11.97
CA THR A 264 20.18 6.71 12.97
C THR A 264 20.28 7.53 14.25
N THR A 265 21.49 7.72 14.78
CA THR A 265 21.73 8.51 15.99
C THR A 265 21.40 9.99 15.78
N SER A 266 21.78 10.57 14.64
CA SER A 266 21.45 11.96 14.29
C SER A 266 19.94 12.17 14.16
N LEU A 267 19.23 11.27 13.47
CA LEU A 267 17.79 11.37 13.30
C LEU A 267 17.05 11.14 14.63
N MET A 268 17.53 10.23 15.49
CA MET A 268 16.99 10.05 16.83
C MET A 268 17.20 11.32 17.69
N LEU A 269 18.39 11.92 17.64
CA LEU A 269 18.68 13.17 18.34
C LEU A 269 17.80 14.32 17.85
N LEU A 270 17.62 14.45 16.53
CA LEU A 270 16.71 15.44 15.95
C LEU A 270 15.26 15.23 16.39
N ALA A 271 14.80 13.98 16.49
CA ALA A 271 13.48 13.66 17.01
C ALA A 271 13.32 14.08 18.48
N LEU A 272 14.33 13.81 19.31
CA LEU A 272 14.36 14.21 20.71
C LEU A 272 14.39 15.74 20.86
N ILE A 273 15.21 16.43 20.08
CA ILE A 273 15.26 17.90 20.06
C ILE A 273 13.88 18.45 19.66
N ALA A 274 13.27 17.97 18.58
CA ALA A 274 11.94 18.42 18.16
C ALA A 274 10.86 18.15 19.22
N LEU A 275 10.96 17.03 19.95
CA LEU A 275 10.02 16.67 21.02
C LEU A 275 10.20 17.52 22.28
N LEU A 276 11.43 17.93 22.60
CA LEU A 276 11.78 18.63 23.84
C LEU A 276 11.95 20.15 23.67
N ALA A 277 12.05 20.65 22.44
CA ALA A 277 12.30 22.07 22.15
C ALA A 277 11.31 22.99 22.88
N PRO A 278 11.77 23.95 23.70
CA PRO A 278 10.88 24.85 24.41
C PRO A 278 10.15 25.79 23.45
N GLY A 279 8.93 26.20 23.81
CA GLY A 279 8.12 27.14 23.00
C GLY A 279 7.47 26.57 21.74
N TRP A 280 7.83 25.36 21.29
CA TRP A 280 7.25 24.75 20.10
C TRP A 280 5.79 24.32 20.30
N ARG A 281 4.94 24.73 19.34
CA ARG A 281 3.54 24.30 19.23
C ARG A 281 3.48 22.82 18.83
N LEU A 282 2.40 22.13 19.20
CA LEU A 282 2.21 20.72 18.84
C LEU A 282 2.28 20.48 17.32
N SER A 283 1.74 21.39 16.51
CA SER A 283 1.82 21.31 15.05
C SER A 283 3.26 21.27 14.53
N GLN A 284 4.13 22.14 15.06
CA GLN A 284 5.55 22.21 14.69
C GLN A 284 6.27 20.91 15.08
N ARG A 285 5.97 20.37 16.27
CA ARG A 285 6.52 19.08 16.71
C ARG A 285 6.11 17.96 15.76
N LEU A 286 4.81 17.84 15.44
CA LEU A 286 4.31 16.78 14.56
C LEU A 286 4.87 16.88 13.14
N ILE A 287 5.02 18.09 12.60
CA ILE A 287 5.68 18.30 11.30
C ILE A 287 7.14 17.86 11.34
N ALA A 288 7.90 18.25 12.37
CA ALA A 288 9.29 17.84 12.52
C ALA A 288 9.42 16.32 12.72
N MET A 289 8.59 15.70 13.56
CA MET A 289 8.56 14.24 13.71
C MET A 289 8.22 13.55 12.39
N GLY A 290 7.28 14.09 11.62
CA GLY A 290 6.92 13.57 10.30
C GLY A 290 8.09 13.65 9.33
N GLY A 291 8.83 14.76 9.35
CA GLY A 291 10.06 14.94 8.58
C GLY A 291 11.16 13.96 8.98
N VAL A 292 11.40 13.75 10.28
CA VAL A 292 12.38 12.78 10.77
C VAL A 292 11.99 11.36 10.35
N GLN A 293 10.74 10.94 10.55
CA GLN A 293 10.28 9.61 10.12
C GLN A 293 10.39 9.42 8.61
N LEU A 294 10.07 10.46 7.84
CA LEU A 294 10.25 10.48 6.39
C LEU A 294 11.72 10.29 6.02
N ALA A 295 12.64 10.98 6.70
CA ALA A 295 14.07 10.85 6.51
C ALA A 295 14.57 9.45 6.89
N CYS A 296 14.11 8.86 8.00
CA CYS A 296 14.39 7.47 8.36
C CYS A 296 13.98 6.51 7.24
N ILE A 297 12.76 6.66 6.70
CA ILE A 297 12.28 5.80 5.61
C ILE A 297 13.10 6.00 4.34
N ALA A 298 13.36 7.26 3.96
CA ALA A 298 13.99 7.59 2.68
C ALA A 298 15.50 7.36 2.65
N LEU A 299 16.20 7.59 3.76
CA LEU A 299 17.67 7.56 3.83
C LEU A 299 18.22 6.25 4.41
N ILE A 300 17.41 5.50 5.17
CA ILE A 300 17.86 4.26 5.82
C ILE A 300 17.08 3.06 5.26
N ILE A 301 15.76 3.02 5.49
CA ILE A 301 14.96 1.82 5.20
C ILE A 301 14.92 1.52 3.69
N LEU A 302 14.62 2.52 2.86
CA LEU A 302 14.45 2.32 1.42
C LEU A 302 15.76 1.92 0.72
N PRO A 303 16.93 2.55 0.99
CA PRO A 303 18.20 2.09 0.44
C PRO A 303 18.55 0.66 0.85
N ILE A 304 18.38 0.30 2.12
CA ILE A 304 18.65 -1.07 2.60
C ILE A 304 17.76 -2.08 1.86
N ILE A 305 16.45 -1.82 1.76
CA ILE A 305 15.53 -2.73 1.04
C ILE A 305 15.88 -2.81 -0.44
N SER A 306 16.28 -1.69 -1.06
CA SER A 306 16.69 -1.64 -2.46
C SER A 306 17.90 -2.55 -2.71
N GLU A 307 18.96 -2.39 -1.93
CA GLU A 307 20.18 -3.20 -2.05
C GLU A 307 19.95 -4.67 -1.69
N ALA A 308 19.23 -4.94 -0.59
CA ALA A 308 19.08 -6.29 -0.08
C ALA A 308 18.10 -7.15 -0.89
N ARG A 309 17.12 -6.54 -1.57
CA ARG A 309 16.05 -7.27 -2.28
C ARG A 309 15.94 -6.97 -3.76
N GLN A 310 16.05 -5.71 -4.16
CA GLN A 310 15.77 -5.31 -5.55
C GLN A 310 17.00 -5.43 -6.44
N ARG A 311 18.18 -5.07 -5.92
CA ARG A 311 19.43 -5.06 -6.68
C ARG A 311 19.82 -6.43 -7.25
N PRO A 312 19.87 -7.54 -6.49
CA PRO A 312 20.24 -8.84 -7.04
C PRO A 312 19.32 -9.28 -8.18
N LEU A 313 18.02 -8.99 -8.05
CA LEU A 313 17.03 -9.33 -9.08
C LEU A 313 17.20 -8.48 -10.34
N LYS A 314 17.49 -7.19 -10.17
CA LYS A 314 17.78 -6.28 -11.27
C LYS A 314 19.05 -6.71 -12.02
N GLU A 315 20.12 -7.02 -11.31
CA GLU A 315 21.39 -7.48 -11.90
C GLU A 315 21.18 -8.78 -12.68
N ALA A 316 20.46 -9.76 -12.13
CA ALA A 316 20.11 -10.99 -12.84
C ALA A 316 19.31 -10.73 -14.12
N ALA A 317 18.37 -9.78 -14.09
CA ALA A 317 17.60 -9.39 -15.26
C ALA A 317 18.47 -8.70 -16.34
N MET A 318 19.46 -7.91 -15.92
CA MET A 318 20.42 -7.28 -16.84
C MET A 318 21.35 -8.30 -17.48
N ILE A 319 21.87 -9.28 -16.71
CA ILE A 319 22.67 -10.39 -17.24
C ILE A 319 21.87 -11.17 -18.29
N ALA A 320 20.62 -11.50 -18.00
CA ALA A 320 19.75 -12.20 -18.95
C ALA A 320 19.44 -11.35 -20.20
N LYS A 321 19.37 -10.02 -20.06
CA LYS A 321 19.16 -9.11 -21.17
C LYS A 321 20.39 -9.03 -22.07
N GLU A 322 21.57 -8.89 -21.49
CA GLU A 322 22.86 -8.82 -22.21
C GLU A 322 23.16 -10.12 -22.96
N ALA A 323 22.78 -11.26 -22.38
CA ALA A 323 22.90 -12.56 -23.03
C ALA A 323 21.80 -12.84 -24.08
N GLU A 324 20.86 -11.92 -24.30
CA GLU A 324 19.65 -12.11 -25.11
C GLU A 324 18.92 -13.43 -24.78
N ALA A 325 19.01 -13.86 -23.52
CA ALA A 325 18.62 -15.19 -23.12
C ALA A 325 17.10 -15.34 -23.18
N SER A 326 16.64 -16.51 -23.66
CA SER A 326 15.24 -16.91 -23.53
C SER A 326 15.00 -17.42 -22.12
N VAL A 327 14.35 -16.61 -21.27
CA VAL A 327 14.09 -16.94 -19.86
C VAL A 327 12.62 -17.28 -19.62
N VAL A 328 12.40 -18.39 -18.93
CA VAL A 328 11.11 -18.81 -18.36
C VAL A 328 11.14 -18.78 -16.83
N SER A 329 9.98 -18.75 -16.19
CA SER A 329 9.85 -18.72 -14.72
C SER A 329 9.22 -19.99 -14.18
N GLN A 330 9.70 -20.49 -13.04
CA GLN A 330 9.16 -21.69 -12.39
C GLN A 330 9.00 -21.51 -10.88
N GLY A 331 7.74 -21.50 -10.42
CA GLY A 331 7.40 -21.38 -8.99
C GLY A 331 7.74 -20.02 -8.37
N ILE A 332 7.99 -19.00 -9.20
CA ILE A 332 8.19 -17.64 -8.75
C ILE A 332 7.61 -16.67 -9.77
N ARG A 333 7.01 -15.57 -9.31
CA ARG A 333 6.51 -14.48 -10.16
C ARG A 333 7.13 -13.18 -9.70
N MET A 334 8.02 -12.65 -10.53
CA MET A 334 8.76 -11.41 -10.26
C MET A 334 8.65 -10.46 -11.45
N PRO A 335 7.56 -9.67 -11.56
CA PRO A 335 7.37 -8.74 -12.67
C PRO A 335 8.53 -7.75 -12.87
N SER A 336 9.23 -7.38 -11.80
CA SER A 336 10.42 -6.54 -11.87
C SER A 336 11.54 -7.16 -12.71
N PHE A 337 11.69 -8.49 -12.73
CA PHE A 337 12.66 -9.18 -13.58
C PHE A 337 12.34 -8.97 -15.06
N SER A 338 11.09 -9.24 -15.47
CA SER A 338 10.65 -9.03 -16.85
C SER A 338 10.74 -7.55 -17.27
N PHE A 339 10.47 -6.62 -16.35
CA PHE A 339 10.59 -5.19 -16.59
C PHE A 339 12.04 -4.78 -16.92
N TYR A 340 13.02 -5.17 -16.09
CA TYR A 340 14.43 -4.84 -16.33
C TYR A 340 15.01 -5.60 -17.53
N ARG A 341 14.59 -6.85 -17.74
CA ARG A 341 14.97 -7.66 -18.91
C ARG A 341 14.38 -7.10 -20.21
N GLN A 342 13.29 -6.33 -20.15
CA GLN A 342 12.50 -5.85 -21.29
C GLN A 342 11.88 -6.97 -22.14
N ALA A 343 11.60 -8.12 -21.52
CA ALA A 343 10.96 -9.25 -22.17
C ALA A 343 10.06 -10.01 -21.19
N ILE A 344 8.93 -10.53 -21.69
CA ILE A 344 8.02 -11.35 -20.89
C ILE A 344 8.75 -12.63 -20.46
N THR A 345 8.57 -13.00 -19.19
CA THR A 345 9.13 -14.24 -18.62
C THR A 345 7.96 -15.17 -18.31
N PRO A 346 7.55 -16.03 -19.25
CA PRO A 346 6.37 -16.86 -19.11
C PRO A 346 6.59 -17.92 -18.03
N GLU A 347 5.50 -18.28 -17.33
CA GLU A 347 5.53 -19.37 -16.36
C GLU A 347 5.19 -20.69 -17.07
N THR A 348 6.21 -21.30 -17.66
CA THR A 348 6.12 -22.54 -18.44
C THR A 348 7.23 -23.51 -18.05
N ALA A 349 7.04 -24.80 -18.37
CA ALA A 349 8.10 -25.79 -18.21
C ALA A 349 9.34 -25.39 -19.05
N PRO A 350 10.54 -25.48 -18.48
CA PRO A 350 11.75 -25.06 -19.17
C PRO A 350 12.24 -26.10 -20.16
N VAL A 351 12.86 -25.64 -21.25
CA VAL A 351 13.45 -26.48 -22.31
C VAL A 351 14.96 -26.26 -22.37
N GLU A 352 15.71 -27.24 -22.87
CA GLU A 352 17.15 -27.11 -23.13
C GLU A 352 17.48 -25.85 -23.96
N GLY A 353 18.59 -25.19 -23.62
CA GLY A 353 19.00 -23.92 -24.24
C GLY A 353 18.32 -22.67 -23.64
N GLN A 354 17.30 -22.83 -22.81
CA GLN A 354 16.66 -21.71 -22.10
C GLN A 354 17.30 -21.44 -20.75
N TRP A 355 17.08 -20.24 -20.24
CA TRP A 355 17.36 -19.89 -18.86
C TRP A 355 16.08 -19.99 -18.03
N VAL A 356 16.24 -20.26 -16.74
CA VAL A 356 15.12 -20.46 -15.82
C VAL A 356 15.32 -19.59 -14.59
N LEU A 357 14.35 -18.72 -14.33
CA LEU A 357 14.21 -18.06 -13.04
C LEU A 357 13.37 -18.97 -12.13
N ILE A 358 14.00 -19.58 -11.13
CA ILE A 358 13.37 -20.62 -10.31
C ILE A 358 13.44 -20.30 -8.82
N SER A 359 12.40 -20.69 -8.08
CA SER A 359 12.45 -20.70 -6.62
C SER A 359 13.40 -21.77 -6.10
N VAL A 360 14.16 -21.45 -5.04
CA VAL A 360 15.10 -22.40 -4.42
C VAL A 360 14.41 -23.68 -3.93
N THR A 361 13.13 -23.63 -3.57
CA THR A 361 12.37 -24.81 -3.15
C THR A 361 12.08 -25.80 -4.30
N ARG A 362 12.07 -25.34 -5.55
CA ARG A 362 11.79 -26.14 -6.75
C ARG A 362 13.04 -26.52 -7.54
N LEU A 363 14.24 -26.21 -7.04
CA LEU A 363 15.51 -26.56 -7.70
C LEU A 363 15.67 -28.05 -8.00
N HIS A 364 15.05 -28.92 -7.19
CA HIS A 364 15.08 -30.37 -7.40
C HIS A 364 14.40 -30.79 -8.71
N GLU A 365 13.41 -30.04 -9.20
CA GLU A 365 12.71 -30.31 -10.46
C GLU A 365 13.63 -30.10 -11.67
N LEU A 366 14.53 -29.11 -11.63
CA LEU A 366 15.53 -28.90 -12.69
C LEU A 366 16.61 -29.97 -12.68
N LYS A 367 17.03 -30.42 -11.48
CA LYS A 367 18.01 -31.51 -11.37
C LYS A 367 17.50 -32.82 -11.96
N ALA A 368 16.19 -33.03 -11.96
CA ALA A 368 15.57 -34.22 -12.56
C ALA A 368 15.66 -34.25 -14.10
N LEU A 369 15.94 -33.12 -14.75
CA LEU A 369 16.08 -33.04 -16.21
C LEU A 369 17.41 -33.63 -16.72
N ASN A 370 18.40 -33.89 -15.84
CA ASN A 370 19.75 -34.39 -16.20
C ASN A 370 20.50 -33.54 -17.24
N VAL A 371 20.15 -32.26 -17.38
CA VAL A 371 20.83 -31.30 -18.25
C VAL A 371 21.93 -30.57 -17.46
N PRO A 372 23.10 -30.26 -18.05
CA PRO A 372 24.10 -29.44 -17.40
C PRO A 372 23.54 -28.05 -17.04
N LEU A 373 23.65 -27.70 -15.76
CA LEU A 373 23.10 -26.46 -15.17
C LEU A 373 24.23 -25.48 -14.87
N GLU A 374 24.09 -24.24 -15.32
CA GLU A 374 25.02 -23.15 -14.96
C GLU A 374 24.25 -22.03 -14.24
N ILE A 375 24.67 -21.69 -13.02
CA ILE A 375 24.03 -20.61 -12.25
C ILE A 375 24.58 -19.28 -12.74
N GLN A 376 23.73 -18.48 -13.37
CA GLN A 376 24.06 -17.16 -13.91
C GLN A 376 23.95 -16.07 -12.84
N ALA A 377 22.96 -16.19 -11.96
CA ALA A 377 22.78 -15.28 -10.84
C ALA A 377 22.02 -15.94 -9.69
N ALA A 378 22.20 -15.41 -8.48
CA ALA A 378 21.52 -15.87 -7.29
C ALA A 378 20.99 -14.69 -6.46
N GLY A 379 19.85 -14.89 -5.82
CA GLY A 379 19.34 -13.98 -4.81
C GLY A 379 18.45 -14.70 -3.79
N PRO A 380 17.90 -13.97 -2.81
CA PRO A 380 17.18 -14.56 -1.70
C PRO A 380 15.99 -15.42 -2.13
N GLY A 381 16.13 -16.74 -2.01
CA GLY A 381 15.11 -17.73 -2.35
C GLY A 381 14.84 -17.92 -3.84
N TRP A 382 15.70 -17.42 -4.73
CA TRP A 382 15.61 -17.67 -6.17
C TRP A 382 16.98 -17.80 -6.83
N ARG A 383 17.00 -18.44 -8.00
CA ARG A 383 18.19 -18.61 -8.84
C ARG A 383 17.84 -18.34 -10.30
N LEU A 384 18.80 -17.82 -11.05
CA LEU A 384 18.76 -17.75 -12.51
C LEU A 384 19.75 -18.77 -13.05
N ILE A 385 19.26 -19.76 -13.79
CA ILE A 385 20.04 -20.92 -14.22
C ILE A 385 19.93 -21.07 -15.74
N ALA A 386 21.05 -21.21 -16.43
CA ALA A 386 21.10 -21.60 -17.83
C ALA A 386 21.04 -23.13 -17.95
N LEU A 387 20.11 -23.63 -18.76
CA LEU A 387 20.05 -25.03 -19.18
C LEU A 387 20.91 -25.18 -20.43
N LEU A 388 22.13 -25.68 -20.27
CA LEU A 388 23.05 -25.83 -21.39
C LEU A 388 22.55 -26.96 -22.30
N GLY A 389 22.24 -26.63 -23.56
CA GLY A 389 21.91 -27.64 -24.58
C GLY A 389 23.14 -28.51 -24.91
N PRO A 390 22.96 -29.60 -25.67
CA PRO A 390 24.08 -30.38 -26.17
C PRO A 390 25.01 -29.46 -26.95
N ARG A 391 26.28 -29.37 -26.53
CA ARG A 391 27.32 -28.65 -27.27
C ARG A 391 27.35 -29.25 -28.67
N THR A 392 26.96 -28.49 -29.69
CA THR A 392 27.35 -28.80 -31.07
C THR A 392 28.87 -28.72 -31.10
N ILE A 393 29.51 -29.89 -31.13
CA ILE A 393 30.98 -30.05 -31.27
C ILE A 393 31.41 -29.53 -32.62
#